data_AF-A0A965UMH0-F1
#
_entry.id   AF-A0A965UMH0-F1
#
_cell.length_a   1.000
_cell.length_b   1.000
_cell.length_c   1.000
_cell.angle_alpha   90.00
_cell.angle_beta   90.00
_cell.angle_gamma   90.00
#
_symmetry.space_group_name_H-M   'P 1'
#
loop_
_entity.id
_entity.type
_entity.pdbx_description
1 polymer ?
#
loop_
_entity_poly.entity_id
_entity_poly.type
_entity_poly.pdbx_seq_one_letter_code
_entity_poly.pdbx_strand_id
1 'polypeptide(L)'
;MSATATIEIVGVKDTINALKKIDPQLQKDFRAQATAIATPAINAAKDVYNQVPLSGMAYKWSSRGRQLFPFTVAKAKSGVKLRIDTRRNAVGVILIEQKDPATAIFETAGRANANKLGNQLGFVGAGRTRLIGPAVYKARKSIEKEMEKMILETANVVRRSM
;
A
#
# COMPACT_ATOMS: atom_id res chain seq x y z
N MET A 1 -18.90 -3.66 12.99
CA MET A 1 -18.20 -4.69 12.19
C MET A 1 -17.54 -3.99 11.01
N SER A 2 -16.21 -3.90 11.00
CA SER A 2 -15.45 -3.23 9.96
C SER A 2 -14.92 -4.31 9.02
N ALA A 3 -15.41 -4.37 7.78
CA ALA A 3 -14.91 -5.30 6.79
C ALA A 3 -13.51 -4.83 6.32
N THR A 4 -12.46 -5.35 6.94
CA THR A 4 -11.13 -5.41 6.34
C THR A 4 -11.24 -6.42 5.21
N ALA A 5 -11.18 -5.98 3.96
CA ALA A 5 -11.20 -6.90 2.83
C ALA A 5 -9.80 -7.48 2.64
N THR A 6 -9.41 -8.34 3.56
CA THR A 6 -8.22 -9.20 3.42
C THR A 6 -8.63 -10.32 2.48
N ILE A 7 -7.99 -10.42 1.31
CA ILE A 7 -8.06 -11.65 0.52
C ILE A 7 -7.16 -12.64 1.26
N GLU A 8 -7.71 -13.34 2.25
CA GLU A 8 -7.05 -14.47 2.90
C GLU A 8 -7.23 -15.71 2.02
N ILE A 9 -6.49 -15.77 0.92
CA ILE A 9 -6.16 -17.07 0.35
C ILE A 9 -5.18 -17.68 1.35
N VAL A 10 -5.64 -18.66 2.13
CA VAL A 10 -4.80 -19.36 3.11
C VAL A 10 -3.53 -19.82 2.41
N GLY A 11 -2.38 -19.37 2.91
CA GLY A 11 -1.08 -19.76 2.39
C GLY A 11 -0.43 -18.84 1.35
N VAL A 12 -0.97 -17.67 0.96
CA VAL A 12 -0.26 -16.78 -0.02
C VAL A 12 1.17 -16.46 0.40
N LYS A 13 1.39 -16.19 1.70
CA LYS A 13 2.73 -15.95 2.25
C LYS A 13 3.64 -17.16 2.05
N ASP A 14 3.13 -18.35 2.35
CA ASP A 14 3.86 -19.60 2.26
C ASP A 14 4.14 -19.96 0.79
N THR A 15 3.18 -19.74 -0.10
CA THR A 15 3.35 -19.86 -1.55
C THR A 15 4.47 -18.96 -2.05
N ILE A 16 4.46 -17.66 -1.73
CA ILE A 16 5.51 -16.72 -2.16
C ILE A 16 6.90 -17.10 -1.59
N ASN A 17 6.93 -17.59 -0.35
CA ASN A 17 8.17 -18.05 0.27
C ASN A 17 8.66 -19.37 -0.34
N ALA A 18 7.75 -20.28 -0.72
CA ALA A 18 8.06 -21.52 -1.40
C ALA A 18 8.60 -21.27 -2.81
N LEU A 19 8.04 -20.30 -3.56
CA LEU A 19 8.58 -19.88 -4.86
C LEU A 19 10.07 -19.55 -4.76
N LYS A 20 10.47 -18.77 -3.75
CA LYS A 20 11.87 -18.41 -3.54
C LYS A 20 12.78 -19.63 -3.29
N LYS A 21 12.25 -20.68 -2.65
CA LYS A 21 12.98 -21.92 -2.40
C LYS A 21 13.13 -22.77 -3.66
N ILE A 22 12.14 -22.73 -4.55
CA ILE A 22 12.18 -23.41 -5.85
C ILE A 22 13.13 -22.67 -6.79
N ASP A 23 12.82 -21.41 -7.08
CA ASP A 23 13.63 -20.51 -7.90
C ASP A 23 13.37 -19.03 -7.51
N PRO A 24 14.40 -18.28 -7.09
CA PRO A 24 14.29 -16.84 -6.82
C PRO A 24 13.69 -16.02 -7.97
N GLN A 25 13.84 -16.46 -9.21
CA GLN A 25 13.26 -15.79 -10.37
C GLN A 25 11.72 -15.86 -10.36
N LEU A 26 11.13 -17.00 -9.99
CA LEU A 26 9.67 -17.14 -9.88
C LEU A 26 9.08 -16.15 -8.86
N GLN A 27 9.79 -15.87 -7.77
CA GLN A 27 9.36 -14.86 -6.81
C GLN A 27 9.42 -13.44 -7.41
N LYS A 28 10.42 -13.13 -8.24
CA LYS A 28 10.52 -11.84 -8.92
C LYS A 28 9.39 -11.69 -9.94
N ASP A 29 9.10 -12.73 -10.71
CA ASP A 29 8.05 -12.73 -11.71
C ASP A 29 6.68 -12.55 -11.06
N PHE A 30 6.42 -13.24 -9.94
CA PHE A 30 5.23 -13.01 -9.12
C PHE A 30 5.09 -11.54 -8.70
N ARG A 31 6.17 -10.92 -8.22
CA ARG A 31 6.15 -9.49 -7.81
C ARG A 31 5.89 -8.56 -8.99
N ALA A 32 6.45 -8.86 -10.15
CA ALA A 32 6.25 -8.08 -11.36
C ALA A 32 4.80 -8.19 -11.85
N GLN A 33 4.25 -9.40 -11.93
CA GLN A 33 2.86 -9.64 -12.30
C GLN A 33 1.88 -8.98 -11.32
N ALA A 34 2.10 -9.13 -10.01
CA ALA A 34 1.29 -8.46 -9.00
C ALA A 34 1.32 -6.93 -9.16
N THR A 35 2.47 -6.36 -9.51
CA THR A 35 2.62 -4.92 -9.78
C THR A 35 1.86 -4.51 -11.05
N ALA A 36 1.94 -5.29 -12.11
CA ALA A 36 1.21 -5.04 -13.35
C ALA A 36 -0.32 -5.07 -13.10
N ILE A 37 -0.83 -6.09 -12.41
CA ILE A 37 -2.24 -6.22 -12.06
C ILE A 37 -2.69 -5.06 -11.15
N ALA A 38 -1.85 -4.65 -10.18
CA ALA A 38 -2.18 -3.57 -9.26
C ALA A 38 -2.02 -2.16 -9.88
N THR A 39 -1.48 -2.03 -11.09
CA THR A 39 -1.18 -0.74 -11.73
C THR A 39 -2.39 0.20 -11.79
N PRO A 40 -3.61 -0.23 -12.14
CA PRO A 40 -4.79 0.64 -12.11
C PRO A 40 -5.05 1.25 -10.73
N ALA A 41 -4.92 0.46 -9.66
CA ALA A 41 -5.11 0.94 -8.29
C ALA A 41 -3.95 1.85 -7.82
N ILE A 42 -2.72 1.55 -8.23
CA ILE A 42 -1.55 2.40 -7.97
C ILE A 42 -1.73 3.76 -8.64
N ASN A 43 -2.20 3.79 -9.89
CA ASN A 43 -2.42 5.04 -10.62
C ASN A 43 -3.57 5.84 -10.01
N ALA A 44 -4.70 5.20 -9.70
CA ALA A 44 -5.80 5.86 -8.99
C ALA A 44 -5.35 6.49 -7.66
N ALA A 45 -4.49 5.80 -6.91
CA ALA A 45 -3.87 6.31 -5.70
C ALA A 45 -2.89 7.47 -5.92
N LYS A 46 -2.19 7.52 -7.06
CA LYS A 46 -1.32 8.64 -7.42
C LYS A 46 -2.12 9.86 -7.84
N ASP A 47 -3.22 9.65 -8.57
CA ASP A 47 -3.98 10.72 -9.20
C ASP A 47 -4.72 11.60 -8.17
N VAL A 48 -5.02 11.06 -6.99
CA VAL A 48 -5.59 11.86 -5.88
C VAL A 48 -4.62 12.87 -5.28
N TYR A 49 -3.32 12.75 -5.51
CA TYR A 49 -2.35 13.75 -5.08
C TYR A 49 -2.15 14.80 -6.17
N ASN A 50 -2.89 15.90 -6.09
CA ASN A 50 -2.85 16.98 -7.07
C ASN A 50 -2.29 18.30 -6.52
N GLN A 51 -2.29 18.48 -5.20
CA GLN A 51 -1.88 19.72 -4.55
C GLN A 51 -1.25 19.47 -3.17
N VAL A 52 -0.63 20.52 -2.62
CA VAL A 52 -0.16 20.51 -1.23
C VAL A 52 -1.38 20.70 -0.30
N PRO A 53 -1.61 19.83 0.70
CA PRO A 53 -2.84 19.87 1.51
C PRO A 53 -2.99 21.12 2.38
N LEU A 54 -1.89 21.59 2.99
CA LEU A 54 -1.84 22.81 3.79
C LEU A 54 -0.60 23.60 3.39
N SER A 55 -0.69 24.93 3.31
CA SER A 55 0.44 25.80 2.96
C SER A 55 1.69 25.52 3.82
N GLY A 56 1.51 25.29 5.13
CA GLY A 56 2.57 24.93 6.07
C GLY A 56 3.36 23.66 5.72
N MET A 57 2.76 22.73 4.97
CA MET A 57 3.40 21.46 4.57
C MET A 57 4.37 21.64 3.40
N ALA A 58 4.35 22.77 2.71
CA ALA A 58 5.33 23.08 1.66
C ALA A 58 6.71 23.43 2.23
N TYR A 59 6.80 23.74 3.53
CA TYR A 59 8.05 24.17 4.16
C TYR A 59 8.85 23.01 4.74
N LYS A 60 10.17 23.23 4.83
CA LYS A 60 11.11 22.28 5.45
C LYS A 60 10.93 22.31 6.96
N TRP A 61 10.41 21.23 7.52
CA TRP A 61 10.47 21.00 8.96
C TRP A 61 10.93 19.59 9.29
N SER A 62 11.67 19.50 10.39
CA SER A 62 12.22 18.28 10.94
C SER A 62 11.53 17.97 12.27
N SER A 63 11.58 16.70 12.67
CA SER A 63 11.15 16.28 14.00
C SER A 63 12.13 15.25 14.51
N ARG A 64 12.60 15.43 15.74
CA ARG A 64 13.58 14.54 16.39
C ARG A 64 14.82 14.29 15.51
N GLY A 65 15.35 15.35 14.89
CA GLY A 65 16.51 15.28 14.00
C GLY A 65 16.26 14.69 12.60
N ARG A 66 15.06 14.17 12.30
CA ARG A 66 14.72 13.65 10.98
C ARG A 66 13.97 14.69 10.17
N GLN A 67 14.44 14.96 8.95
CA GLN A 67 13.70 15.77 8.00
C GLN A 67 12.45 15.00 7.54
N LEU A 68 11.26 15.53 7.81
CA LEU A 68 9.97 14.88 7.47
C LEU A 68 9.30 15.52 6.27
N PHE A 69 9.43 16.84 6.14
CA PHE A 69 8.82 17.68 5.10
C PHE A 69 9.92 18.35 4.28
N PRO A 70 9.67 18.94 3.10
CA PRO A 70 8.38 19.38 2.55
C PRO A 70 7.57 18.24 1.95
N PHE A 71 6.26 18.43 1.94
CA PHE A 71 5.35 17.69 1.07
C PHE A 71 5.50 18.22 -0.36
N THR A 72 5.72 17.32 -1.32
CA THR A 72 5.62 17.67 -2.74
C THR A 72 4.73 16.67 -3.45
N VAL A 73 3.94 17.15 -4.42
CA VAL A 73 3.05 16.29 -5.22
C VAL A 73 3.84 15.18 -5.93
N ALA A 74 5.02 15.50 -6.46
CA ALA A 74 5.90 14.53 -7.11
C ALA A 74 6.35 13.41 -6.16
N LYS A 75 6.70 13.72 -4.90
CA LYS A 75 7.05 12.72 -3.90
C LYS A 75 5.84 11.93 -3.42
N ALA A 76 4.69 12.59 -3.24
CA ALA A 76 3.44 11.94 -2.89
C ALA A 76 3.04 10.87 -3.94
N LYS A 77 3.11 11.21 -5.23
CA LYS A 77 2.84 10.29 -6.34
C LYS A 77 3.89 9.18 -6.42
N SER A 78 5.17 9.52 -6.40
CA SER A 78 6.24 8.52 -6.54
C SER A 78 6.37 7.60 -5.33
N GLY A 79 5.89 8.01 -4.16
CA GLY A 79 5.85 7.21 -2.95
C GLY A 79 4.75 6.15 -2.89
N VAL A 80 3.74 6.20 -3.77
CA VAL A 80 2.74 5.14 -3.90
C VAL A 80 3.37 3.91 -4.54
N LYS A 81 3.45 2.80 -3.80
CA LYS A 81 4.08 1.56 -4.23
C LYS A 81 3.27 0.34 -3.84
N LEU A 82 3.36 -0.71 -4.65
CA LEU A 82 2.99 -2.05 -4.22
C LEU A 82 4.08 -2.58 -3.28
N ARG A 83 3.65 -3.19 -2.17
CA ARG A 83 4.48 -3.92 -1.25
C ARG A 83 3.94 -5.33 -1.09
N ILE A 84 4.84 -6.30 -1.19
CA ILE A 84 4.56 -7.69 -0.84
C ILE A 84 5.28 -7.99 0.47
N ASP A 85 4.51 -8.29 1.52
CA ASP A 85 5.00 -8.53 2.87
C ASP A 85 4.77 -9.99 3.29
N THR A 86 5.84 -10.79 3.22
CA THR A 86 5.82 -12.21 3.59
C THR A 86 6.31 -12.48 5.00
N ARG A 87 6.45 -11.44 5.83
CA ARG A 87 6.88 -11.62 7.24
C ARG A 87 5.78 -12.34 8.03
N ARG A 88 6.20 -13.11 9.04
CA ARG A 88 5.30 -13.90 9.90
C ARG A 88 4.17 -13.04 10.49
N ASN A 89 4.53 -11.87 11.03
CA ASN A 89 3.59 -10.96 11.71
C ASN A 89 2.97 -9.90 10.78
N ALA A 90 3.02 -10.09 9.46
CA ALA A 90 2.43 -9.14 8.51
C ALA A 90 0.90 -9.17 8.58
N VAL A 91 0.28 -7.99 8.70
CA VAL A 91 -1.20 -7.81 8.74
C VAL A 91 -1.86 -8.10 7.39
N GLY A 92 -1.12 -7.93 6.28
CA GLY A 92 -1.58 -8.26 4.93
C GLY A 92 -0.39 -8.60 4.03
N VAL A 93 -0.63 -9.40 2.98
CA VAL A 93 0.44 -9.91 2.09
C VAL A 93 0.73 -8.97 0.94
N ILE A 94 -0.31 -8.45 0.28
CA ILE A 94 -0.21 -7.53 -0.85
C ILE A 94 -0.83 -6.21 -0.44
N LEU A 95 -0.03 -5.15 -0.43
CA LEU A 95 -0.36 -3.84 0.12
C LEU A 95 -0.06 -2.77 -0.93
N ILE A 96 -0.90 -1.75 -1.02
CA ILE A 96 -0.51 -0.48 -1.63
C ILE A 96 -0.19 0.47 -0.48
N GLU A 97 1.05 0.96 -0.42
CA GLU A 97 1.53 1.80 0.66
C GLU A 97 2.06 3.14 0.15
N GLN A 98 2.10 4.11 1.05
CA GLN A 98 2.75 5.40 0.85
C GLN A 98 4.13 5.38 1.54
N LYS A 99 5.20 5.46 0.74
CA LYS A 99 6.60 5.49 1.21
C LYS A 99 7.09 6.88 1.59
N ASP A 100 6.49 7.94 1.04
CA ASP A 100 6.91 9.30 1.36
C ASP A 100 6.47 9.68 2.78
N PRO A 101 7.40 10.10 3.68
CA PRO A 101 7.07 10.44 5.06
C PRO A 101 6.07 11.60 5.20
N ALA A 102 6.21 12.66 4.41
CA ALA A 102 5.33 13.82 4.48
C ALA A 102 3.90 13.43 4.09
N THR A 103 3.76 12.67 3.01
CA THR A 103 2.46 12.17 2.55
C THR A 103 1.88 11.12 3.51
N ALA A 104 2.69 10.24 4.09
CA ALA A 104 2.22 9.29 5.10
C ALA A 104 1.68 10.01 6.35
N ILE A 105 2.33 11.10 6.78
CA ILE A 105 1.85 11.95 7.88
C ILE A 105 0.54 12.62 7.48
N PHE A 106 0.47 13.21 6.28
CA PHE A 106 -0.77 13.75 5.74
C PHE A 106 -1.92 12.72 5.79
N GLU A 107 -1.69 11.50 5.35
CA GLU A 107 -2.72 10.46 5.25
C GLU A 107 -3.24 9.98 6.62
N THR A 108 -2.45 10.14 7.68
CA THR A 108 -2.68 9.44 8.96
C THR A 108 -2.64 10.32 10.21
N ALA A 109 -2.23 11.59 10.13
CA ALA A 109 -2.20 12.50 11.27
C ALA A 109 -3.58 12.57 11.93
N GLY A 110 -3.65 12.41 13.26
CA GLY A 110 -4.93 12.41 13.98
C GLY A 110 -5.62 11.05 14.08
N ARG A 111 -5.13 10.02 13.37
CA ARG A 111 -5.77 8.69 13.31
C ARG A 111 -5.71 7.92 14.62
N ALA A 112 -4.57 7.96 15.31
CA ALA A 112 -4.37 7.24 16.57
C ALA A 112 -4.76 8.12 17.77
N ASN A 113 -4.39 9.40 17.73
CA ASN A 113 -4.64 10.36 18.81
C ASN A 113 -5.02 11.72 18.21
N ALA A 114 -6.00 12.40 18.82
CA ALA A 114 -6.38 13.75 18.43
C ALA A 114 -5.20 14.72 18.58
N ASN A 115 -4.98 15.58 17.59
CA ASN A 115 -3.92 16.58 17.61
C ASN A 115 -4.24 17.74 16.66
N LYS A 116 -3.56 18.87 16.85
CA LYS A 116 -3.80 20.10 16.07
C LYS A 116 -3.66 19.88 14.57
N LEU A 117 -2.63 19.15 14.12
CA LEU A 117 -2.41 18.88 12.69
C LEU A 117 -3.56 18.05 12.09
N GLY A 118 -3.99 16.99 12.78
CA GLY A 118 -5.13 16.17 12.38
C GLY A 118 -6.42 16.97 12.29
N ASN A 119 -6.66 17.89 13.24
CA ASN A 119 -7.84 18.76 13.23
C ASN A 119 -7.85 19.69 12.01
N GLN A 120 -6.69 20.24 11.62
CA GLN A 120 -6.56 21.09 10.43
C GLN A 120 -6.70 20.31 9.12
N LEU A 121 -6.30 19.03 9.11
CA LEU A 121 -6.38 18.14 7.94
C LEU A 121 -7.72 17.38 7.80
N GLY A 122 -8.64 17.56 8.75
CA GLY A 122 -9.90 16.80 8.83
C GLY A 122 -9.75 15.39 9.42
N PHE A 123 -10.87 14.80 9.84
CA PHE A 123 -10.89 13.51 10.55
C PHE A 123 -10.44 12.32 9.68
N VAL A 124 -9.73 11.37 10.29
CA VAL A 124 -9.40 10.06 9.70
C VAL A 124 -9.61 8.96 10.74
N GLY A 125 -10.46 7.98 10.41
CA GLY A 125 -10.79 6.87 11.29
C GLY A 125 -9.71 5.78 11.37
N ALA A 126 -9.79 4.92 12.38
CA ALA A 126 -8.93 3.75 12.53
C ALA A 126 -8.95 2.86 11.28
N GLY A 127 -7.78 2.37 10.86
CA GLY A 127 -7.64 1.53 9.67
C GLY A 127 -7.85 2.24 8.32
N ARG A 128 -8.10 3.56 8.32
CA ARG A 128 -8.32 4.35 7.11
C ARG A 128 -7.18 5.32 6.84
N THR A 129 -7.19 5.86 5.64
CA THR A 129 -6.34 6.94 5.15
C THR A 129 -7.25 7.98 4.49
N ARG A 130 -6.78 9.22 4.37
CA ARG A 130 -7.59 10.32 3.82
C ARG A 130 -7.86 10.15 2.33
N LEU A 131 -6.84 9.89 1.50
CA LEU A 131 -6.98 9.87 0.03
C LEU A 131 -6.69 8.49 -0.58
N ILE A 132 -5.53 7.89 -0.27
CA ILE A 132 -5.08 6.65 -0.91
C ILE A 132 -6.08 5.50 -0.77
N GLY A 133 -6.58 5.25 0.44
CA GLY A 133 -7.53 4.19 0.76
C GLY A 133 -8.82 4.30 -0.05
N PRO A 134 -9.57 5.42 0.02
CA PRO A 134 -10.75 5.61 -0.81
C PRO A 134 -10.50 5.42 -2.32
N ALA A 135 -9.37 5.88 -2.84
CA ALA A 135 -9.01 5.70 -4.24
C ALA A 135 -8.78 4.22 -4.59
N VAL A 136 -7.98 3.52 -3.78
CA VAL A 136 -7.68 2.10 -3.96
C VAL A 136 -8.94 1.25 -3.80
N TYR A 137 -9.82 1.53 -2.84
CA TYR A 137 -11.05 0.75 -2.64
C TYR A 137 -11.98 0.80 -3.85
N LYS A 138 -12.06 1.95 -4.54
CA LYS A 138 -12.81 2.09 -5.78
C LYS A 138 -12.20 1.26 -6.92
N ALA A 139 -10.87 1.31 -7.06
CA ALA A 139 -10.14 0.58 -8.10
C ALA A 139 -9.99 -0.93 -7.81
N ARG A 140 -10.12 -1.36 -6.55
CA ARG A 140 -9.92 -2.76 -6.14
C ARG A 140 -10.81 -3.74 -6.91
N LYS A 141 -12.05 -3.35 -7.20
CA LYS A 141 -13.03 -4.21 -7.89
C LYS A 141 -12.55 -4.69 -9.26
N SER A 142 -11.75 -3.90 -9.97
CA SER A 142 -11.25 -4.29 -11.30
C SER A 142 -10.01 -5.16 -11.27
N ILE A 143 -9.29 -5.24 -10.15
CA ILE A 143 -8.01 -5.95 -10.05
C ILE A 143 -8.08 -7.21 -9.16
N GLU A 144 -9.10 -7.33 -8.31
CA GLU A 144 -9.23 -8.38 -7.31
C GLU A 144 -9.28 -9.78 -7.93
N LYS A 145 -10.09 -9.97 -8.98
CA LYS A 145 -10.23 -11.25 -9.68
C LYS A 145 -8.93 -11.70 -10.36
N GLU A 146 -8.23 -10.77 -11.02
CA GLU A 146 -6.96 -11.08 -11.68
C GLU A 146 -5.86 -11.40 -10.66
N MET A 147 -5.84 -10.70 -9.53
CA MET A 147 -4.90 -10.98 -8.44
C MET A 147 -5.16 -12.35 -7.82
N GLU A 148 -6.42 -12.71 -7.59
CA GLU A 148 -6.81 -14.04 -7.08
C GLU A 148 -6.39 -15.14 -8.05
N LYS A 149 -6.67 -14.98 -9.35
CA LYS A 149 -6.27 -15.93 -10.38
C LYS A 149 -4.76 -16.16 -10.40
N MET A 150 -3.96 -15.08 -10.40
CA MET A 150 -2.50 -15.15 -10.35
C MET A 150 -2.00 -15.92 -9.11
N ILE A 151 -2.59 -15.68 -7.95
CA ILE A 151 -2.22 -16.39 -6.71
C ILE A 151 -2.53 -17.89 -6.81
N LEU A 152 -3.70 -18.25 -7.34
CA LEU A 152 -4.09 -19.66 -7.52
C LEU A 152 -3.18 -20.39 -8.51
N GLU A 153 -2.84 -19.75 -9.64
CA GLU A 153 -1.88 -20.29 -10.61
C GLU A 153 -0.51 -20.52 -9.96
N THR A 154 -0.05 -19.54 -9.19
CA THR A 154 1.21 -19.64 -8.45
C THR A 154 1.19 -20.80 -7.45
N ALA A 155 0.09 -20.97 -6.71
CA ALA A 155 -0.07 -22.08 -5.76
C ALA A 155 -0.03 -23.45 -6.46
N ASN A 156 -0.60 -23.56 -7.67
CA ASN A 156 -0.54 -24.78 -8.46
C ASN A 156 0.87 -25.09 -8.97
N VAL A 157 1.65 -24.07 -9.37
CA VAL A 157 3.06 -24.24 -9.73
C VAL A 157 3.85 -24.81 -8.55
N VAL A 158 3.71 -24.20 -7.37
CA VAL A 158 4.37 -24.69 -6.15
C VAL A 158 3.99 -26.15 -5.87
N ARG A 159 2.70 -26.52 -5.96
CA ARG A 159 2.25 -27.90 -5.72
C ARG A 159 2.85 -28.92 -6.69
N ARG A 160 3.11 -28.55 -7.95
CA ARG A 160 3.68 -29.46 -8.96
C ARG A 160 5.20 -29.58 -8.87
N SER A 161 5.86 -28.61 -8.26
CA SER A 161 7.32 -28.54 -8.12
C SER A 161 7.82 -29.06 -6.76
N MET A 162 6.91 -29.48 -5.87
CA MET A 162 7.20 -30.17 -4.61
C MET A 162 6.87 -31.65 -4.76
#